data_AF-A0A0F9R3G2-F1
#
_entry.id   AF-A0A0F9R3G2-F1
#
_cell.length_a   1.000
_cell.length_b   1.000
_cell.length_c   1.000
_cell.angle_alpha   90.00
_cell.angle_beta   90.00
_cell.angle_gamma   90.00
#
_symmetry.space_group_name_H-M   'P 1'
#
loop_
_entity.id
_entity.type
_entity.pdbx_description
1 polymer ?
#
loop_
_entity_poly.entity_id
_entity_poly.type
_entity_poly.pdbx_seq_one_letter_code
_entity_poly.pdbx_strand_id
1 'polypeptide(L)'
;MVRSYLLSLKIINSVIFAWLFIVFLNSIFDFNVVVTTAEDELVILAFIVAIKNVFSYIIYAGGILIVIGCAFLFGLYNYNLNNLITTFFENYLSKWFSIATPELKEIPDLILSEVQGLIGDLYLFIFQLLIVISVIYAIRAFFKSDPKYNFIAIGSIILMIIIPLMIDGLRNMLLLFGTQIRFLDEMTDPISPTLSEIPLNNFFQFIGSPVIIFGIVCYIYIEIAFQISYTDTVTKPSLERSDRLEAQLNILARESHFITANVDKIKDEAKKRITEIETQQDEGIAIRKFFARTGTRFSYIKEMIERKKLEEEEKKLITAASKTRRLGRYVDRLFREDPEAKDTLTASSSTPRSKNLLTSTIVNFTYRLVFLLIISFIIIHPLWILGKIIRLPPAITESVVMYSPEIIIILLLPITVIFPVISQIISFVKHRSLIIRLQQEGRIKELLTSVGDYVKKVEVEVKEENEEVAEAVAEAA
;
A
#
# COMPACT_ATOMS: atom_id res chain seq x y z
N MET A 1 -16.68 7.18 14.61
CA MET A 1 -15.99 8.40 14.12
C MET A 1 -14.93 8.08 13.06
N VAL A 2 -14.04 7.10 13.27
CA VAL A 2 -12.99 6.67 12.31
C VAL A 2 -13.52 6.25 10.94
N ARG A 3 -14.63 5.49 10.89
CA ARG A 3 -15.24 5.03 9.63
C ARG A 3 -15.73 6.19 8.75
N SER A 4 -16.25 7.26 9.37
CA SER A 4 -16.68 8.48 8.66
C SER A 4 -15.49 9.31 8.18
N TYR A 5 -14.43 9.40 8.98
CA TYR A 5 -13.18 10.05 8.58
C TYR A 5 -12.50 9.35 7.38
N LEU A 6 -12.36 8.03 7.45
CA LEU A 6 -11.76 7.23 6.37
C LEU A 6 -12.60 7.31 5.08
N LEU A 7 -13.93 7.27 5.20
CA LEU A 7 -14.82 7.46 4.06
C LEU A 7 -14.70 8.86 3.46
N SER A 8 -14.59 9.89 4.30
CA SER A 8 -14.38 11.28 3.83
C SER A 8 -13.07 11.42 3.06
N LEU A 9 -11.96 10.86 3.57
CA LEU A 9 -10.69 10.85 2.85
C LEU A 9 -10.77 10.12 1.51
N LYS A 10 -11.47 8.97 1.47
CA LYS A 10 -11.69 8.23 0.21
C LYS A 10 -12.47 9.03 -0.82
N ILE A 11 -13.53 9.73 -0.40
CA ILE A 11 -14.30 10.62 -1.28
C ILE A 11 -13.41 11.75 -1.80
N ILE A 12 -12.67 12.43 -0.92
CA ILE A 12 -11.75 13.51 -1.30
C ILE A 12 -10.73 12.99 -2.32
N ASN A 13 -10.12 11.82 -2.09
CA ASN A 13 -9.15 11.24 -3.00
C ASN A 13 -9.74 10.92 -4.38
N SER A 14 -10.97 10.38 -4.42
CA SER A 14 -11.68 10.12 -5.67
C SER A 14 -12.07 11.40 -6.41
N VAL A 15 -12.48 12.45 -5.70
CA VAL A 15 -12.78 13.76 -6.31
C VAL A 15 -11.50 14.37 -6.90
N ILE A 16 -10.38 14.30 -6.18
CA ILE A 16 -9.08 14.77 -6.69
C ILE A 16 -8.67 13.99 -7.93
N PHE A 17 -8.84 12.67 -7.95
CA PHE A 17 -8.56 11.86 -9.14
C PHE A 17 -9.46 12.24 -10.32
N ALA A 18 -10.77 12.39 -10.10
CA ALA A 18 -11.69 12.77 -11.15
C ALA A 18 -11.34 14.15 -11.73
N TRP A 19 -10.99 15.10 -10.86
CA TRP A 19 -10.53 16.41 -11.30
C TRP A 19 -9.20 16.33 -12.07
N LEU A 20 -8.22 15.58 -11.57
CA LEU A 20 -6.95 15.32 -12.27
C LEU A 20 -7.19 14.73 -13.65
N PHE A 21 -8.07 13.73 -13.75
CA PHE A 21 -8.41 13.06 -15.00
C PHE A 21 -9.08 14.00 -16.00
N ILE A 22 -10.02 14.85 -15.55
CA ILE A 22 -10.68 15.85 -16.39
C ILE A 22 -9.67 16.91 -16.88
N VAL A 23 -8.84 17.44 -15.98
CA VAL A 23 -7.82 18.43 -16.34
C VAL A 23 -6.82 17.84 -17.33
N PHE A 24 -6.41 16.59 -17.11
CA PHE A 24 -5.50 15.89 -18.00
C PHE A 24 -6.07 15.76 -19.41
N LEU A 25 -7.30 15.26 -19.56
CA LEU A 25 -7.94 15.08 -20.87
C LEU A 25 -8.34 16.38 -21.57
N ASN A 26 -8.49 17.49 -20.84
CA ASN A 26 -8.90 18.77 -21.43
C ASN A 26 -7.72 19.71 -21.72
N SER A 27 -6.61 19.60 -20.99
CA SER A 27 -5.53 20.60 -21.03
C SER A 27 -4.18 20.02 -21.43
N ILE A 28 -3.94 18.74 -21.20
CA ILE A 28 -2.61 18.13 -21.40
C ILE A 28 -2.64 17.11 -22.53
N PHE A 29 -3.72 16.36 -22.68
CA PHE A 29 -3.81 15.22 -23.58
C PHE A 29 -5.06 15.33 -24.46
N ASP A 30 -4.89 15.42 -25.78
CA ASP A 30 -6.02 15.45 -26.70
C ASP A 30 -6.55 14.04 -26.92
N PHE A 31 -7.66 13.73 -26.25
CA PHE A 31 -8.27 12.41 -26.35
C PHE A 31 -8.90 12.15 -27.72
N ASN A 32 -9.35 13.19 -28.44
CA ASN A 32 -10.01 12.99 -29.73
C ASN A 32 -9.06 12.35 -30.75
N VAL A 33 -7.82 12.84 -30.73
CA VAL A 33 -6.70 12.36 -31.55
C VAL A 33 -6.36 10.89 -31.33
N VAL A 34 -6.74 10.35 -30.17
CA VAL A 34 -6.48 8.95 -29.79
C VAL A 34 -7.68 8.05 -30.05
N VAL A 35 -8.89 8.60 -30.19
CA VAL A 35 -10.11 7.83 -30.46
C VAL A 35 -10.24 7.51 -31.94
N THR A 36 -9.92 8.49 -32.79
CA THR A 36 -10.06 8.39 -34.25
C THR A 36 -8.72 8.46 -34.95
N THR A 37 -8.56 7.69 -36.03
CA THR A 37 -7.42 7.82 -36.95
C THR A 37 -7.56 9.08 -37.81
N ALA A 38 -6.55 9.39 -38.62
CA ALA A 38 -6.60 10.49 -39.58
C ALA A 38 -7.73 10.36 -40.62
N GLU A 39 -8.30 9.16 -40.77
CA GLU A 39 -9.41 8.84 -41.68
C GLU A 39 -10.78 8.80 -40.97
N ASP A 40 -10.87 9.33 -39.74
CA ASP A 40 -12.07 9.31 -38.88
C ASP A 40 -12.57 7.90 -38.50
N GLU A 41 -11.73 6.87 -38.66
CA GLU A 41 -12.04 5.52 -38.21
C GLU A 41 -11.68 5.32 -36.73
N LEU A 42 -12.43 4.45 -36.03
CA LEU A 42 -12.08 4.09 -34.66
C LEU A 42 -10.74 3.33 -34.64
N VAL A 43 -9.76 3.81 -33.86
CA VAL A 43 -8.42 3.21 -33.78
C VAL A 43 -8.44 1.71 -33.47
N ILE A 44 -9.40 1.24 -32.65
CA ILE A 44 -9.55 -0.20 -32.36
C ILE A 44 -9.89 -1.00 -33.62
N LEU A 45 -10.78 -0.46 -34.46
CA LEU A 45 -11.18 -1.10 -35.71
C LEU A 45 -10.03 -1.03 -36.71
N ALA A 46 -9.40 0.13 -36.86
CA ALA A 46 -8.22 0.32 -37.71
C ALA A 46 -7.11 -0.67 -37.34
N PHE A 47 -6.79 -0.80 -36.05
CA PHE A 47 -5.79 -1.76 -35.55
C PHE A 47 -6.12 -3.22 -35.92
N ILE A 48 -7.39 -3.64 -35.77
CA ILE A 48 -7.82 -5.00 -36.13
C ILE A 48 -7.74 -5.21 -37.65
N VAL A 49 -8.12 -4.19 -38.43
CA VAL A 49 -8.04 -4.20 -39.89
C VAL A 49 -6.58 -4.27 -40.33
N ALA A 50 -5.70 -3.47 -39.76
CA ALA A 50 -4.27 -3.48 -40.03
C ALA A 50 -3.63 -4.83 -39.70
N ILE A 51 -3.97 -5.44 -38.55
CA ILE A 51 -3.52 -6.82 -38.22
C ILE A 51 -3.98 -7.79 -39.30
N LYS A 52 -5.26 -7.76 -39.66
CA LYS A 52 -5.82 -8.63 -40.69
C LYS A 52 -5.09 -8.42 -42.02
N ASN A 53 -4.82 -7.18 -42.42
CA ASN A 53 -4.14 -6.84 -43.67
C ASN A 53 -2.70 -7.36 -43.66
N VAL A 54 -1.92 -7.09 -42.62
CA VAL A 54 -0.54 -7.59 -42.48
C VAL A 54 -0.48 -9.12 -42.59
N PHE A 55 -1.33 -9.84 -41.85
CA PHE A 55 -1.39 -11.30 -41.97
C PHE A 55 -1.82 -11.76 -43.37
N SER A 56 -2.76 -11.06 -44.00
CA SER A 56 -3.23 -11.34 -45.35
C SER A 56 -2.10 -11.23 -46.37
N TYR A 57 -1.32 -10.14 -46.33
CA TYR A 57 -0.18 -9.95 -47.21
C TYR A 57 0.95 -10.96 -46.95
N ILE A 58 1.22 -11.30 -45.68
CA ILE A 58 2.22 -12.32 -45.35
C ILE A 58 1.80 -13.69 -45.88
N ILE A 59 0.53 -14.08 -45.72
CA ILE A 59 0.00 -15.35 -46.23
C ILE A 59 0.05 -15.36 -47.77
N TYR A 60 -0.33 -14.26 -48.41
CA TYR A 60 -0.26 -14.09 -49.86
C TYR A 60 1.19 -14.22 -50.37
N ALA A 61 2.12 -13.48 -49.77
CA ALA A 61 3.55 -13.52 -50.10
C ALA A 61 4.17 -14.91 -49.89
N GLY A 62 3.89 -15.51 -48.72
CA GLY A 62 4.36 -16.85 -48.37
C GLY A 62 3.81 -17.91 -49.32
N GLY A 63 2.53 -17.80 -49.70
CA GLY A 63 1.92 -18.65 -50.71
C GLY A 63 2.65 -18.57 -52.06
N ILE A 64 2.95 -17.37 -52.54
CA ILE A 64 3.68 -17.21 -53.81
C ILE A 64 5.10 -17.77 -53.71
N LEU A 65 5.82 -17.49 -52.62
CA LEU A 65 7.16 -18.02 -52.39
C LEU A 65 7.19 -19.56 -52.37
N ILE A 66 6.19 -20.20 -51.76
CA ILE A 66 6.05 -21.67 -51.76
C ILE A 66 5.85 -22.19 -53.18
N VAL A 67 4.97 -21.56 -53.97
CA VAL A 67 4.69 -21.99 -55.35
C VAL A 67 5.92 -21.81 -56.24
N ILE A 68 6.63 -20.68 -56.13
CA ILE A 68 7.89 -20.44 -56.85
C ILE A 68 8.96 -21.44 -56.40
N GLY A 69 9.09 -21.69 -55.09
CA GLY A 69 10.05 -22.64 -54.54
C GLY A 69 9.80 -24.07 -55.02
N CYS A 70 8.55 -24.54 -54.99
CA CYS A 70 8.15 -25.82 -55.55
C CYS A 70 8.47 -25.89 -57.06
N ALA A 71 8.12 -24.85 -57.81
CA ALA A 71 8.40 -24.81 -59.24
C ALA A 71 9.89 -24.92 -59.57
N PHE A 72 10.72 -24.23 -58.79
CA PHE A 72 12.17 -24.30 -58.91
C PHE A 72 12.70 -25.70 -58.59
N LEU A 73 12.25 -26.30 -57.47
CA LEU A 73 12.65 -27.65 -57.07
C LEU A 73 12.28 -28.73 -58.10
N PHE A 74 11.14 -28.56 -58.79
CA PHE A 74 10.67 -29.51 -59.81
C PHE A 74 11.10 -29.16 -61.25
N GLY A 75 11.88 -28.09 -61.45
CA GLY A 75 12.33 -27.67 -62.78
C GLY A 75 11.19 -27.19 -63.71
N LEU A 76 10.05 -26.81 -63.13
CA LEU A 76 8.83 -26.40 -63.83
C LEU A 76 8.78 -24.89 -64.10
N TYR A 77 9.92 -24.20 -64.08
CA TYR A 77 10.01 -22.77 -64.34
C TYR A 77 9.77 -22.48 -65.82
N ASN A 78 8.50 -22.47 -66.23
CA ASN A 78 8.06 -22.33 -67.61
C ASN A 78 6.80 -21.45 -67.68
N TYR A 79 6.41 -21.01 -68.88
CA TYR A 79 5.25 -20.14 -69.12
C TYR A 79 3.96 -20.60 -68.42
N ASN A 80 3.74 -21.91 -68.33
CA ASN A 80 2.58 -22.52 -67.68
C ASN A 80 2.53 -22.28 -66.17
N LEU A 81 3.69 -22.15 -65.51
CA LEU A 81 3.76 -21.84 -64.09
C LEU A 81 3.40 -20.38 -63.82
N ASN A 82 3.90 -19.45 -64.64
CA ASN A 82 3.52 -18.05 -64.54
C ASN A 82 2.01 -17.89 -64.74
N ASN A 83 1.43 -18.58 -65.72
CA ASN A 83 -0.03 -18.62 -65.90
C ASN A 83 -0.78 -19.25 -64.72
N LEU A 84 -0.24 -20.28 -64.08
CA LEU A 84 -0.86 -20.87 -62.89
C LEU A 84 -0.79 -19.90 -61.71
N ILE A 85 0.34 -19.22 -61.51
CA ILE A 85 0.53 -18.22 -60.46
C ILE A 85 -0.43 -17.04 -60.69
N THR A 86 -0.44 -16.43 -61.87
CA THR A 86 -1.40 -15.34 -62.15
C THR A 86 -2.83 -15.83 -62.05
N THR A 87 -3.20 -16.94 -62.68
CA THR A 87 -4.59 -17.40 -62.64
C THR A 87 -5.07 -17.78 -61.23
N PHE A 88 -4.24 -18.43 -60.41
CA PHE A 88 -4.60 -18.85 -59.06
C PHE A 88 -4.55 -17.69 -58.06
N PHE A 89 -3.47 -16.91 -58.04
CA PHE A 89 -3.33 -15.80 -57.10
C PHE A 89 -4.21 -14.62 -57.50
N GLU A 90 -4.35 -14.28 -58.78
CA GLU A 90 -5.19 -13.15 -59.22
C GLU A 90 -6.69 -13.45 -59.23
N ASN A 91 -7.12 -14.72 -59.41
CA ASN A 91 -8.57 -15.03 -59.46
C ASN A 91 -9.12 -15.74 -58.23
N TYR A 92 -8.30 -16.42 -57.44
CA TYR A 92 -8.77 -17.17 -56.26
C TYR A 92 -8.24 -16.57 -54.96
N LEU A 93 -6.92 -16.42 -54.81
CA LEU A 93 -6.34 -15.95 -53.55
C LEU A 93 -6.61 -14.46 -53.34
N SER A 94 -6.53 -13.64 -54.39
CA SER A 94 -6.87 -12.22 -54.33
C SER A 94 -8.30 -12.01 -53.84
N LYS A 95 -9.28 -12.82 -54.25
CA LYS A 95 -10.69 -12.68 -53.84
C LYS A 95 -10.93 -12.99 -52.36
N TRP A 96 -10.00 -13.68 -51.71
CA TRP A 96 -10.05 -13.90 -50.26
C TRP A 96 -9.66 -12.65 -49.47
N PHE A 97 -9.02 -11.69 -50.15
CA PHE A 97 -8.54 -10.44 -49.58
C PHE A 97 -9.22 -9.27 -50.30
N SER A 98 -9.69 -8.24 -49.61
CA SER A 98 -10.43 -7.12 -50.26
C SER A 98 -9.50 -6.15 -51.02
N ILE A 99 -8.49 -6.66 -51.73
CA ILE A 99 -7.32 -5.90 -52.19
C ILE A 99 -7.15 -6.11 -53.69
N ALA A 100 -6.79 -5.05 -54.42
CA ALA A 100 -6.34 -5.16 -55.81
C ALA A 100 -5.12 -6.07 -55.88
N THR A 101 -5.00 -6.90 -56.91
CA THR A 101 -3.91 -7.88 -57.08
C THR A 101 -2.56 -7.18 -57.17
N PRO A 102 -1.74 -7.20 -56.11
CA PRO A 102 -0.48 -6.47 -56.12
C PRO A 102 0.57 -7.25 -56.90
N GLU A 103 1.44 -6.55 -57.61
CA GLU A 103 2.57 -7.20 -58.28
C GLU A 103 3.55 -7.76 -57.23
N LEU A 104 4.28 -8.83 -57.57
CA LEU A 104 5.23 -9.48 -56.64
C LEU A 104 6.25 -8.49 -56.05
N LYS A 105 6.63 -7.48 -56.83
CA LYS A 105 7.59 -6.44 -56.43
C LYS A 105 7.01 -5.43 -55.45
N GLU A 106 5.69 -5.26 -55.43
CA GLU A 106 4.97 -4.31 -54.58
C GLU A 106 4.63 -4.92 -53.21
N ILE A 107 4.62 -6.26 -53.11
CA ILE A 107 4.29 -6.98 -51.87
C ILE A 107 5.17 -6.55 -50.69
N PRO A 108 6.51 -6.44 -50.80
CA PRO A 108 7.34 -5.99 -49.67
C PRO A 108 6.99 -4.58 -49.21
N ASP A 109 6.73 -3.67 -50.14
CA ASP A 109 6.39 -2.27 -49.84
C ASP A 109 5.00 -2.16 -49.20
N LEU A 110 4.02 -2.94 -49.67
CA LEU A 110 2.68 -3.04 -49.08
C LEU A 110 2.74 -3.61 -47.65
N ILE A 111 3.49 -4.69 -47.43
CA ILE A 111 3.71 -5.25 -46.09
C ILE A 111 4.32 -4.19 -45.18
N LEU A 112 5.34 -3.46 -45.67
CA LEU A 112 6.05 -2.46 -44.87
C LEU A 112 5.15 -1.25 -44.55
N SER A 113 4.34 -0.79 -45.50
CA SER A 113 3.34 0.27 -45.31
C SER A 113 2.29 -0.12 -44.26
N GLU A 114 1.75 -1.34 -44.35
CA GLU A 114 0.72 -1.82 -43.43
C GLU A 114 1.28 -2.11 -42.04
N VAL A 115 2.54 -2.57 -41.96
CA VAL A 115 3.27 -2.68 -40.69
C VAL A 115 3.49 -1.31 -40.07
N GLN A 116 3.82 -0.28 -40.85
CA GLN A 116 3.93 1.09 -40.34
C GLN A 116 2.59 1.61 -39.81
N GLY A 117 1.50 1.44 -40.57
CA GLY A 117 0.14 1.77 -40.13
C GLY A 117 -0.23 1.03 -38.84
N LEU A 118 0.04 -0.27 -38.77
CA LEU A 118 -0.17 -1.09 -37.59
C LEU A 118 0.60 -0.59 -36.36
N ILE A 119 1.85 -0.14 -36.51
CA ILE A 119 2.62 0.40 -35.37
C ILE A 119 2.03 1.75 -34.93
N GLY A 120 1.58 2.60 -35.86
CA GLY A 120 0.88 3.84 -35.55
C GLY A 120 -0.43 3.60 -34.80
N ASP A 121 -1.24 2.66 -35.28
CA ASP A 121 -2.49 2.26 -34.63
C ASP A 121 -2.24 1.61 -33.27
N LEU A 122 -1.21 0.76 -33.15
CA LEU A 122 -0.79 0.17 -31.88
C LEU A 122 -0.40 1.24 -30.88
N TYR A 123 0.33 2.26 -31.32
CA TYR A 123 0.74 3.39 -30.50
C TYR A 123 -0.48 4.14 -29.94
N LEU A 124 -1.46 4.46 -30.78
CA LEU A 124 -2.71 5.09 -30.33
C LEU A 124 -3.56 4.16 -29.43
N PHE A 125 -3.62 2.88 -29.78
CA PHE A 125 -4.35 1.85 -29.02
C PHE A 125 -3.78 1.67 -27.60
N ILE A 126 -2.46 1.77 -27.42
CA ILE A 126 -1.82 1.73 -26.10
C ILE A 126 -2.38 2.82 -25.18
N PHE A 127 -2.62 4.03 -25.68
CA PHE A 127 -3.19 5.11 -24.86
C PHE A 127 -4.63 4.83 -24.42
N GLN A 128 -5.45 4.27 -25.30
CA GLN A 128 -6.81 3.85 -24.95
C GLN A 128 -6.79 2.80 -23.82
N LEU A 129 -5.88 1.83 -23.94
CA LEU A 129 -5.67 0.80 -22.92
C LEU A 129 -5.20 1.42 -21.59
N LEU A 130 -4.30 2.40 -21.62
CA LEU A 130 -3.83 3.10 -20.41
C LEU A 130 -4.94 3.89 -19.72
N ILE A 131 -5.83 4.53 -20.46
CA ILE A 131 -7.01 5.22 -19.91
C ILE A 131 -7.93 4.22 -19.20
N VAL A 132 -8.25 3.11 -19.86
CA VAL A 132 -9.10 2.06 -19.29
C VAL A 132 -8.47 1.48 -18.01
N ILE A 133 -7.17 1.19 -18.04
CA ILE A 133 -6.42 0.75 -16.85
C ILE A 133 -6.51 1.82 -15.75
N SER A 134 -6.27 3.08 -16.07
CA SER A 134 -6.29 4.17 -15.09
C SER A 134 -7.64 4.24 -14.35
N VAL A 135 -8.75 4.21 -15.08
CA VAL A 135 -10.12 4.26 -14.53
C VAL A 135 -10.42 3.01 -13.69
N ILE A 136 -10.13 1.81 -14.20
CA ILE A 136 -10.38 0.55 -13.45
C ILE A 136 -9.60 0.54 -12.14
N TYR A 137 -8.34 0.96 -12.16
CA TYR A 137 -7.49 0.98 -10.97
C TYR A 137 -7.88 2.10 -9.99
N ALA A 138 -8.36 3.24 -10.47
CA ALA A 138 -8.94 4.28 -9.62
C ALA A 138 -10.21 3.82 -8.90
N ILE A 139 -11.11 3.11 -9.59
CA ILE A 139 -12.30 2.50 -8.98
C ILE A 139 -11.87 1.47 -7.92
N ARG A 140 -10.89 0.60 -8.25
CA ARG A 140 -10.35 -0.37 -7.29
C ARG A 140 -9.72 0.30 -6.07
N ALA A 141 -9.01 1.41 -6.25
CA ALA A 141 -8.41 2.19 -5.18
C ALA A 141 -9.43 2.80 -4.21
N PHE A 142 -10.63 3.14 -4.70
CA PHE A 142 -11.71 3.59 -3.82
C PHE A 142 -12.17 2.47 -2.87
N PHE A 143 -12.38 1.27 -3.41
CA PHE A 143 -12.84 0.13 -2.60
C PHE A 143 -11.73 -0.45 -1.71
N LYS A 144 -10.51 -0.60 -2.24
CA LYS A 144 -9.36 -1.17 -1.52
C LYS A 144 -8.41 -0.06 -1.12
N SER A 145 -8.18 0.10 0.19
CA SER A 145 -7.30 1.12 0.79
C SER A 145 -5.79 0.87 0.56
N ASP A 146 -5.43 0.16 -0.51
CA ASP A 146 -4.04 -0.18 -0.87
C ASP A 146 -3.49 0.86 -1.85
N PRO A 147 -2.38 1.55 -1.51
CA PRO A 147 -1.81 2.60 -2.35
C PRO A 147 -1.34 2.07 -3.71
N LYS A 148 -1.07 0.77 -3.85
CA LYS A 148 -0.67 0.17 -5.13
C LYS A 148 -1.65 0.48 -6.26
N TYR A 149 -2.95 0.48 -5.99
CA TYR A 149 -3.95 0.77 -7.02
C TYR A 149 -3.93 2.25 -7.44
N ASN A 150 -3.71 3.16 -6.48
CA ASN A 150 -3.54 4.60 -6.75
C ASN A 150 -2.28 4.85 -7.59
N PHE A 151 -1.18 4.14 -7.31
CA PHE A 151 0.05 4.20 -8.09
C PHE A 151 -0.14 3.73 -9.53
N ILE A 152 -0.86 2.62 -9.74
CA ILE A 152 -1.12 2.14 -11.10
C ILE A 152 -2.02 3.13 -11.85
N ALA A 153 -3.05 3.68 -11.19
CA ALA A 153 -3.96 4.64 -11.81
C ALA A 153 -3.25 5.90 -12.31
N ILE A 154 -2.46 6.55 -11.44
CA ILE A 154 -1.65 7.72 -11.83
C ILE A 154 -0.51 7.33 -12.75
N GLY A 155 0.15 6.20 -12.50
CA GLY A 155 1.24 5.69 -13.32
C GLY A 155 0.81 5.54 -14.78
N SER A 156 -0.40 5.05 -15.04
CA SER A 156 -0.96 5.00 -16.39
C SER A 156 -1.12 6.38 -17.02
N ILE A 157 -1.62 7.39 -16.28
CA ILE A 157 -1.74 8.77 -16.80
C ILE A 157 -0.36 9.36 -17.09
N ILE A 158 0.61 9.18 -16.19
CA ILE A 158 1.98 9.64 -16.39
C ILE A 158 2.62 8.94 -17.59
N LEU A 159 2.37 7.64 -17.78
CA LEU A 159 2.88 6.90 -18.93
C LEU A 159 2.37 7.47 -20.27
N MET A 160 1.14 7.99 -20.29
CA MET A 160 0.58 8.67 -21.47
C MET A 160 1.31 9.97 -21.81
N ILE A 161 2.01 10.58 -20.85
CA ILE A 161 2.90 11.75 -21.10
C ILE A 161 4.30 11.26 -21.49
N ILE A 162 4.82 10.24 -20.82
CA ILE A 162 6.20 9.76 -21.04
C ILE A 162 6.37 9.16 -22.43
N ILE A 163 5.41 8.36 -22.91
CA ILE A 163 5.56 7.65 -24.19
C ILE A 163 5.72 8.63 -25.37
N PRO A 164 4.83 9.64 -25.58
CA PRO A 164 5.02 10.60 -26.67
C PRO A 164 6.32 11.40 -26.53
N LEU A 165 6.67 11.84 -25.31
CA LEU A 165 7.94 12.55 -25.07
C LEU A 165 9.17 11.70 -25.40
N MET A 166 9.11 10.39 -25.15
CA MET A 166 10.19 9.47 -25.50
C MET A 166 10.32 9.31 -27.02
N ILE A 167 9.20 9.28 -27.74
CA ILE A 167 9.17 9.20 -29.20
C ILE A 167 9.69 10.49 -29.82
N ASP A 168 9.24 11.65 -29.34
CA ASP A 168 9.73 12.95 -29.80
C ASP A 168 11.23 13.12 -29.47
N GLY A 169 11.66 12.67 -28.30
CA GLY A 169 13.07 12.61 -27.93
C GLY A 169 13.90 11.74 -28.88
N LEU A 170 13.40 10.55 -29.26
CA LEU A 170 14.04 9.67 -30.24
C LEU A 170 14.11 10.32 -31.62
N ARG A 171 13.01 10.95 -32.06
CA ARG A 171 12.93 11.69 -33.32
C ARG A 171 13.97 12.80 -33.38
N ASN A 172 14.01 13.65 -32.36
CA ASN A 172 14.97 14.75 -32.25
C ASN A 172 16.42 14.25 -32.25
N MET A 173 16.69 13.13 -31.57
CA MET A 173 18.01 12.50 -31.58
C MET A 173 18.40 12.02 -32.98
N LEU A 174 17.51 11.35 -33.70
CA LEU A 174 17.79 10.86 -35.06
C LEU A 174 18.03 12.01 -36.05
N LEU A 175 17.30 13.12 -35.89
CA LEU A 175 17.51 14.34 -36.69
C LEU A 175 18.91 14.92 -36.48
N LEU A 176 19.45 14.88 -35.25
CA LEU A 176 20.83 15.31 -34.98
C LEU A 176 21.89 14.45 -35.69
N PHE A 177 21.60 13.16 -35.92
CA PHE A 177 22.45 12.27 -36.70
C PHE A 177 22.22 12.35 -38.21
N GLY A 178 21.36 13.25 -38.68
CA GLY A 178 21.01 13.41 -40.09
C GLY A 178 20.15 12.26 -40.65
N THR A 179 19.61 11.42 -39.77
CA THR A 179 18.72 10.31 -40.14
C THR A 179 17.27 10.71 -39.96
N GLN A 180 16.48 10.65 -41.03
CA GLN A 180 15.04 10.91 -41.00
C GLN A 180 14.29 9.61 -41.20
N ILE A 181 13.51 9.22 -40.19
CA ILE A 181 12.59 8.09 -40.27
C ILE A 181 11.21 8.67 -40.49
N ARG A 182 10.74 8.65 -41.73
CA ARG A 182 9.44 9.20 -42.15
C ARG A 182 8.27 8.77 -41.25
N PHE A 183 8.28 7.51 -40.82
CA PHE A 183 7.29 6.96 -39.89
C PHE A 183 7.21 7.71 -38.55
N LEU A 184 8.33 8.15 -37.98
CA LEU A 184 8.34 8.91 -36.72
C LEU A 184 7.88 10.36 -36.91
N ASP A 185 8.08 10.93 -38.09
CA ASP A 185 7.63 12.29 -38.41
C ASP A 185 6.11 12.37 -38.64
N GLU A 186 5.52 11.28 -39.13
CA GLU A 186 4.08 11.15 -39.39
C GLU A 186 3.29 10.66 -38.16
N MET A 187 3.96 10.30 -37.06
CA MET A 187 3.28 9.92 -35.82
C MET A 187 2.52 11.09 -35.21
N THR A 188 1.28 10.81 -34.83
CA THR A 188 0.43 11.77 -34.15
C THR A 188 0.90 12.04 -32.73
N ASP A 189 1.04 13.31 -32.36
CA ASP A 189 1.34 13.70 -30.97
C ASP A 189 0.04 14.01 -30.20
N PRO A 190 -0.34 13.19 -29.20
CA PRO A 190 -1.52 13.44 -28.38
C PRO A 190 -1.27 14.47 -27.28
N ILE A 191 -0.03 14.95 -27.08
CA ILE A 191 0.30 15.92 -26.03
C ILE A 191 0.06 17.34 -26.53
N SER A 192 -0.59 18.15 -25.68
CA SER A 192 -0.76 19.58 -25.94
C SER A 192 0.60 20.32 -25.91
N PRO A 193 0.86 21.27 -26.83
CA PRO A 193 2.09 22.06 -26.86
C PRO A 193 2.31 22.88 -25.58
N THR A 194 1.27 23.08 -24.77
CA THR A 194 1.37 23.71 -23.44
C THR A 194 2.31 22.97 -22.49
N LEU A 195 2.61 21.69 -22.75
CA LEU A 195 3.58 20.93 -21.95
C LEU A 195 5.02 21.41 -22.16
N SER A 196 5.32 21.94 -23.34
CA SER A 196 6.67 22.33 -23.77
C SER A 196 7.04 23.76 -23.38
N GLU A 197 6.04 24.59 -23.06
CA GLU A 197 6.22 26.00 -22.68
C GLU A 197 6.32 26.19 -21.17
N ILE A 198 7.39 25.67 -20.53
CA ILE A 198 7.61 25.90 -19.10
C ILE A 198 8.21 27.30 -18.90
N PRO A 199 7.53 28.22 -18.18
CA PRO A 199 8.05 29.56 -17.96
C PRO A 199 9.28 29.54 -17.04
N LEU A 200 10.46 29.84 -17.61
CA LEU A 200 11.77 29.72 -16.94
C LEU A 200 12.17 30.95 -16.09
N ASN A 201 11.35 32.00 -16.06
CA ASN A 201 11.82 33.30 -15.58
C ASN A 201 11.32 33.69 -14.17
N ASN A 202 10.23 33.10 -13.68
CA ASN A 202 9.63 33.46 -12.39
C ASN A 202 9.05 32.26 -11.63
N PHE A 203 9.35 32.16 -10.33
CA PHE A 203 8.84 31.10 -9.45
C PHE A 203 7.31 30.98 -9.43
N PHE A 204 6.60 32.12 -9.40
CA PHE A 204 5.13 32.11 -9.39
C PHE A 204 4.53 31.68 -10.73
N GLN A 205 5.18 32.02 -11.85
CA GLN A 205 4.77 31.54 -13.18
C GLN A 205 5.07 30.04 -13.34
N PHE A 206 6.19 29.58 -12.78
CA PHE A 206 6.54 28.16 -12.74
C PHE A 206 5.49 27.34 -11.99
N ILE A 207 5.08 27.77 -10.78
CA ILE A 207 4.00 27.10 -10.03
C ILE A 207 2.67 27.12 -10.79
N GLY A 208 2.40 28.21 -11.53
CA GLY A 208 1.19 28.35 -12.34
C GLY A 208 1.18 27.54 -13.63
N SER A 209 2.29 26.89 -14.00
CA SER A 209 2.37 26.14 -15.25
C SER A 209 1.51 24.86 -15.19
N PRO A 210 0.79 24.49 -16.27
CA PRO A 210 -0.10 23.34 -16.27
C PRO A 210 0.59 22.03 -15.86
N VAL A 211 1.83 21.83 -16.29
CA VAL A 211 2.65 20.64 -15.98
C VAL A 211 2.97 20.56 -14.49
N ILE A 212 3.36 21.68 -13.88
CA ILE A 212 3.71 21.71 -12.46
C ILE A 212 2.45 21.59 -11.60
N ILE A 213 1.35 22.25 -11.97
CA ILE A 213 0.07 22.06 -11.30
C ILE A 213 -0.34 20.58 -11.37
N PHE A 214 -0.25 19.95 -12.54
CA PHE A 214 -0.54 18.53 -12.69
C PHE A 214 0.34 17.67 -11.78
N GLY A 215 1.66 17.91 -11.76
CA GLY A 215 2.59 17.20 -10.88
C GLY A 215 2.28 17.39 -9.39
N ILE A 216 1.95 18.61 -8.96
CA ILE A 216 1.49 18.90 -7.60
C ILE A 216 0.26 18.07 -7.29
N VAL A 217 -0.77 18.11 -8.13
CA VAL A 217 -2.04 17.42 -7.89
C VAL A 217 -1.86 15.90 -7.86
N CYS A 218 -1.01 15.34 -8.73
CA CYS A 218 -0.59 13.93 -8.65
C CYS A 218 0.04 13.61 -7.30
N TYR A 219 0.96 14.45 -6.82
CA TYR A 219 1.61 14.25 -5.52
C TYR A 219 0.59 14.31 -4.38
N ILE A 220 -0.32 15.29 -4.38
CA ILE A 220 -1.39 15.41 -3.37
C ILE A 220 -2.26 14.15 -3.33
N TYR A 221 -2.67 13.65 -4.49
CA TYR A 221 -3.45 12.40 -4.60
C TYR A 221 -2.70 11.21 -3.99
N ILE A 222 -1.43 11.01 -4.34
CA ILE A 222 -0.64 9.90 -3.81
C ILE A 222 -0.43 10.03 -2.30
N GLU A 223 -0.15 11.23 -1.80
CA GLU A 223 0.01 11.43 -0.36
C GLU A 223 -1.30 11.12 0.38
N ILE A 224 -2.46 11.58 -0.12
CA ILE A 224 -3.76 11.24 0.49
C ILE A 224 -3.99 9.71 0.45
N ALA A 225 -3.65 9.04 -0.64
CA ALA A 225 -3.74 7.58 -0.74
C ALA A 225 -2.87 6.87 0.33
N PHE A 226 -1.66 7.37 0.59
CA PHE A 226 -0.82 6.86 1.68
C PHE A 226 -1.42 7.12 3.06
N GLN A 227 -1.97 8.30 3.30
CA GLN A 227 -2.62 8.63 4.57
C GLN A 227 -3.86 7.75 4.82
N ILE A 228 -4.64 7.45 3.78
CA ILE A 228 -5.76 6.50 3.84
C ILE A 228 -5.25 5.12 4.23
N SER A 229 -4.20 4.64 3.56
CA SER A 229 -3.60 3.33 3.83
C SER A 229 -3.06 3.22 5.25
N TYR A 230 -2.33 4.23 5.73
CA TYR A 230 -1.82 4.29 7.09
C TYR A 230 -2.95 4.29 8.13
N THR A 231 -4.01 5.06 7.88
CA THR A 231 -5.18 5.11 8.77
C THR A 231 -5.89 3.75 8.86
N ASP A 232 -6.03 3.04 7.74
CA ASP A 232 -6.72 1.75 7.71
C ASP A 232 -5.87 0.61 8.30
N THR A 233 -4.55 0.63 8.08
CA THR A 233 -3.64 -0.45 8.50
C THR A 233 -3.11 -0.29 9.91
N VAL A 234 -2.83 0.93 10.36
CA VAL A 234 -2.18 1.19 11.65
C VAL A 234 -3.17 1.80 12.64
N THR A 235 -3.85 2.89 12.26
CA THR A 235 -4.67 3.65 13.20
C THR A 235 -5.96 2.93 13.58
N LYS A 236 -6.66 2.32 12.62
CA LYS A 236 -7.93 1.63 12.86
C LYS A 236 -7.79 0.43 13.82
N PRO A 237 -6.84 -0.51 13.65
CA PRO A 237 -6.67 -1.61 14.61
C PRO A 237 -6.28 -1.13 16.01
N SER A 238 -5.49 -0.07 16.10
CA SER A 238 -5.12 0.53 17.38
C SER A 238 -6.32 1.13 18.11
N LEU A 239 -7.22 1.80 17.39
CA LEU A 239 -8.45 2.37 17.93
C LEU A 239 -9.45 1.28 18.33
N GLU A 240 -9.66 0.26 17.49
CA GLU A 240 -10.52 -0.89 17.84
C GLU A 240 -10.01 -1.65 19.08
N ARG A 241 -8.68 -1.72 19.27
CA ARG A 241 -8.07 -2.28 20.47
C ARG A 241 -8.32 -1.40 21.70
N SER A 242 -8.16 -0.09 21.58
CA SER A 242 -8.43 0.87 22.65
C SER A 242 -9.90 0.79 23.10
N ASP A 243 -10.83 0.88 22.15
CA ASP A 243 -12.28 0.80 22.41
C ASP A 243 -12.65 -0.53 23.10
N ARG A 244 -12.01 -1.63 22.69
CA ARG A 244 -12.21 -2.95 23.32
C ARG A 244 -11.71 -2.99 24.76
N LEU A 245 -10.52 -2.47 25.02
CA LEU A 245 -9.93 -2.44 26.37
C LEU A 245 -10.74 -1.53 27.29
N GLU A 246 -11.19 -0.39 26.78
CA GLU A 246 -12.08 0.51 27.52
C GLU A 246 -13.42 -0.16 27.84
N ALA A 247 -14.04 -0.83 26.88
CA ALA A 247 -15.27 -1.59 27.12
C ALA A 247 -15.07 -2.70 28.17
N GLN A 248 -13.95 -3.43 28.11
CA GLN A 248 -13.61 -4.45 29.11
C GLN A 248 -13.39 -3.87 30.51
N LEU A 249 -12.71 -2.73 30.62
CA LEU A 249 -12.51 -2.02 31.90
C LEU A 249 -13.84 -1.51 32.46
N ASN A 250 -14.71 -0.96 31.62
CA ASN A 250 -16.04 -0.50 32.03
C ASN A 250 -16.94 -1.66 32.48
N ILE A 251 -16.90 -2.81 31.79
CA ILE A 251 -17.59 -4.03 32.21
C ILE A 251 -17.06 -4.50 33.56
N LEU A 252 -15.73 -4.58 33.70
CA LEU A 252 -15.07 -5.00 34.94
C LEU A 252 -15.45 -4.10 36.12
N ALA A 253 -15.45 -2.78 35.92
CA ALA A 253 -15.85 -1.81 36.95
C ALA A 253 -17.33 -1.99 37.34
N ARG A 254 -18.22 -2.16 36.35
CA ARG A 254 -19.66 -2.39 36.59
C ARG A 254 -19.90 -3.70 37.33
N GLU A 255 -19.24 -4.79 36.92
CA GLU A 255 -19.33 -6.09 37.57
C GLU A 255 -18.73 -6.07 38.98
N SER A 256 -17.58 -5.43 39.17
CA SER A 256 -16.97 -5.33 40.49
C SER A 256 -17.85 -4.54 41.45
N HIS A 257 -18.50 -3.46 40.99
CA HIS A 257 -19.47 -2.72 41.79
C HIS A 257 -20.72 -3.56 42.09
N PHE A 258 -21.28 -4.24 41.10
CA PHE A 258 -22.45 -5.12 41.28
C PHE A 258 -22.16 -6.26 42.27
N ILE A 259 -21.02 -6.94 42.12
CA ILE A 259 -20.58 -8.01 43.02
C ILE A 259 -20.33 -7.45 44.41
N THR A 260 -19.70 -6.27 44.53
CA THR A 260 -19.43 -5.64 45.84
C THR A 260 -20.72 -5.20 46.54
N ALA A 261 -21.73 -4.72 45.80
CA ALA A 261 -23.02 -4.31 46.35
C ALA A 261 -23.92 -5.50 46.73
N ASN A 262 -23.78 -6.63 46.04
CA ASN A 262 -24.60 -7.82 46.26
C ASN A 262 -23.83 -8.97 46.92
N VAL A 263 -22.65 -8.74 47.51
CA VAL A 263 -21.85 -9.82 48.15
C VAL A 263 -22.70 -10.59 49.15
N ASP A 264 -23.43 -9.87 50.00
CA ASP A 264 -24.21 -10.48 51.07
C ASP A 264 -25.42 -11.22 50.51
N LYS A 265 -26.11 -10.66 49.49
CA LYS A 265 -27.19 -11.35 48.78
C LYS A 265 -26.72 -12.59 48.03
N ILE A 266 -25.58 -12.54 47.36
CA ILE A 266 -25.01 -13.69 46.62
C ILE A 266 -24.55 -14.77 47.60
N LYS A 267 -23.96 -14.37 48.74
CA LYS A 267 -23.52 -15.29 49.79
C LYS A 267 -24.72 -15.90 50.53
N ASP A 268 -25.78 -15.14 50.72
CA ASP A 268 -27.03 -15.59 51.34
C ASP A 268 -27.87 -16.43 50.38
N GLU A 269 -27.89 -16.15 49.08
CA GLU A 269 -28.55 -16.95 48.04
C GLU A 269 -27.80 -18.27 47.82
N ALA A 270 -26.46 -18.26 47.84
CA ALA A 270 -25.64 -19.47 47.84
C ALA A 270 -25.87 -20.31 49.11
N LYS A 271 -25.91 -19.68 50.29
CA LYS A 271 -26.27 -20.37 51.54
C LYS A 271 -27.71 -20.90 51.51
N LYS A 272 -28.66 -20.13 50.97
CA LYS A 272 -30.06 -20.54 50.84
C LYS A 272 -30.21 -21.72 49.89
N ARG A 273 -29.50 -21.76 48.78
CA ARG A 273 -29.46 -22.95 47.89
C ARG A 273 -28.86 -24.17 48.59
N ILE A 274 -27.81 -24.00 49.40
CA ILE A 274 -27.28 -25.09 50.24
C ILE A 274 -28.36 -25.59 51.20
N THR A 275 -29.05 -24.69 51.90
CA THR A 275 -30.11 -25.07 52.83
C THR A 275 -31.38 -25.59 52.15
N GLU A 276 -31.71 -25.15 50.93
CA GLU A 276 -32.84 -25.65 50.12
C GLU A 276 -32.55 -27.06 49.61
N ILE A 277 -31.31 -27.35 49.24
CA ILE A 277 -30.87 -28.71 48.88
C ILE A 277 -30.85 -29.62 50.12
N GLU A 278 -30.49 -29.10 51.29
CA GLU A 278 -30.59 -29.82 52.58
C GLU A 278 -32.05 -30.03 53.03
N THR A 279 -32.96 -29.09 52.77
CA THR A 279 -34.38 -29.21 53.17
C THR A 279 -35.23 -30.00 52.18
N GLN A 280 -34.95 -29.93 50.87
CA GLN A 280 -35.53 -30.87 49.89
C GLN A 280 -35.10 -32.33 50.15
N GLN A 281 -34.02 -32.55 50.90
CA GLN A 281 -33.59 -33.88 51.36
C GLN A 281 -34.43 -34.40 52.53
N ASP A 282 -34.84 -33.57 53.49
CA ASP A 282 -35.71 -34.02 54.57
C ASP A 282 -37.10 -34.45 54.04
N GLU A 283 -37.59 -33.79 53.00
CA GLU A 283 -38.82 -34.20 52.30
C GLU A 283 -38.59 -35.35 51.30
N GLY A 284 -37.41 -35.44 50.68
CA GLY A 284 -37.01 -36.53 49.78
C GLY A 284 -36.77 -37.88 50.46
N ILE A 285 -36.51 -37.89 51.77
CA ILE A 285 -36.46 -39.12 52.58
C ILE A 285 -37.84 -39.81 52.64
N ALA A 286 -38.94 -39.05 52.53
CA ALA A 286 -40.29 -39.62 52.50
C ALA A 286 -40.63 -40.29 51.16
N ILE A 287 -40.12 -39.77 50.03
CA ILE A 287 -40.34 -40.34 48.68
C ILE A 287 -39.43 -41.57 48.43
N ARG A 288 -38.37 -41.72 49.24
CA ARG A 288 -37.43 -42.87 49.20
C ARG A 288 -38.02 -44.22 49.56
N LYS A 289 -39.20 -44.28 50.21
CA LYS A 289 -39.86 -45.56 50.52
C LYS A 289 -40.53 -46.24 49.33
N PHE A 290 -40.72 -45.56 48.20
CA PHE A 290 -41.43 -46.12 47.04
C PHE A 290 -40.55 -46.66 45.90
N PHE A 291 -39.26 -46.31 45.83
CA PHE A 291 -38.36 -46.77 44.76
C PHE A 291 -37.20 -47.66 45.24
N ALA A 292 -37.40 -48.40 46.34
CA ALA A 292 -36.40 -49.30 46.93
C ALA A 292 -36.35 -50.71 46.29
N ARG A 293 -36.85 -50.90 45.07
CA ARG A 293 -36.73 -52.18 44.36
C ARG A 293 -36.14 -51.98 42.97
N THR A 294 -34.86 -52.35 42.85
CA THR A 294 -34.08 -52.63 41.63
C THR A 294 -33.37 -51.42 41.00
N GLY A 295 -32.09 -51.18 41.39
CA GLY A 295 -31.18 -50.25 40.69
C GLY A 295 -30.28 -49.32 41.53
N THR A 296 -30.14 -49.56 42.84
CA THR A 296 -29.72 -48.55 43.83
C THR A 296 -28.23 -48.17 43.91
N ARG A 297 -27.31 -48.77 43.14
CA ARG A 297 -25.88 -48.40 43.20
C ARG A 297 -25.41 -47.42 42.12
N PHE A 298 -26.01 -47.43 40.93
CA PHE A 298 -25.61 -46.51 39.84
C PHE A 298 -26.31 -45.15 39.89
N SER A 299 -27.54 -45.08 40.43
CA SER A 299 -28.25 -43.82 40.62
C SER A 299 -27.55 -42.93 41.67
N TYR A 300 -27.14 -43.50 42.80
CA TYR A 300 -26.45 -42.76 43.87
C TYR A 300 -25.07 -42.24 43.45
N ILE A 301 -24.32 -43.02 42.65
CA ILE A 301 -23.01 -42.59 42.13
C ILE A 301 -23.18 -41.50 41.07
N LYS A 302 -24.15 -41.63 40.17
CA LYS A 302 -24.48 -40.59 39.18
C LYS A 302 -24.89 -39.28 39.86
N GLU A 303 -25.71 -39.37 40.91
CA GLU A 303 -26.16 -38.25 41.73
C GLU A 303 -25.01 -37.59 42.51
N MET A 304 -24.06 -38.37 43.05
CA MET A 304 -22.82 -37.84 43.63
C MET A 304 -21.92 -37.15 42.60
N ILE A 305 -21.85 -37.66 41.36
CA ILE A 305 -21.07 -37.06 40.28
C ILE A 305 -21.70 -35.74 39.82
N GLU A 306 -23.03 -35.70 39.64
CA GLU A 306 -23.75 -34.47 39.30
C GLU A 306 -23.65 -33.43 40.43
N ARG A 307 -23.74 -33.85 41.70
CA ARG A 307 -23.48 -32.99 42.86
C ARG A 307 -22.07 -32.42 42.85
N LYS A 308 -21.05 -33.28 42.66
CA LYS A 308 -19.65 -32.82 42.65
C LYS A 308 -19.38 -31.88 41.47
N LYS A 309 -20.02 -32.12 40.32
CA LYS A 309 -19.92 -31.25 39.14
C LYS A 309 -20.56 -29.88 39.38
N LEU A 310 -21.76 -29.84 39.96
CA LEU A 310 -22.46 -28.59 40.29
C LEU A 310 -21.73 -27.80 41.39
N GLU A 311 -21.22 -28.48 42.43
CA GLU A 311 -20.39 -27.86 43.47
C GLU A 311 -19.08 -27.30 42.89
N GLU A 312 -18.49 -27.96 41.88
CA GLU A 312 -17.28 -27.49 41.21
C GLU A 312 -17.57 -26.29 40.29
N GLU A 313 -18.69 -26.29 39.58
CA GLU A 313 -19.18 -25.15 38.78
C GLU A 313 -19.49 -23.93 39.68
N GLU A 314 -20.12 -24.14 40.83
CA GLU A 314 -20.42 -23.07 41.80
C GLU A 314 -19.15 -22.52 42.47
N LYS A 315 -18.21 -23.39 42.87
CA LYS A 315 -16.88 -22.94 43.37
C LYS A 315 -16.14 -22.12 42.32
N LYS A 316 -16.24 -22.49 41.03
CA LYS A 316 -15.68 -21.71 39.92
C LYS A 316 -16.33 -20.33 39.82
N LEU A 317 -17.66 -20.24 39.95
CA LEU A 317 -18.39 -18.96 39.96
C LEU A 317 -18.03 -18.07 41.15
N ILE A 318 -17.98 -18.61 42.36
CA ILE A 318 -17.59 -17.87 43.58
C ILE A 318 -16.14 -17.38 43.47
N THR A 319 -15.25 -18.24 42.97
CA THR A 319 -13.84 -17.88 42.76
C THR A 319 -13.70 -16.80 41.69
N ALA A 320 -14.46 -16.89 40.59
CA ALA A 320 -14.51 -15.88 39.55
C ALA A 320 -15.05 -14.54 40.09
N ALA A 321 -16.14 -14.54 40.87
CA ALA A 321 -16.70 -13.34 41.48
C ALA A 321 -15.72 -12.69 42.47
N SER A 322 -15.03 -13.49 43.29
CA SER A 322 -14.00 -13.01 44.22
C SER A 322 -12.81 -12.38 43.48
N LYS A 323 -12.32 -13.03 42.41
CA LYS A 323 -11.25 -12.51 41.56
C LYS A 323 -11.66 -11.21 40.86
N THR A 324 -12.88 -11.15 40.32
CA THR A 324 -13.44 -9.96 39.67
C THR A 324 -13.55 -8.79 40.64
N ARG A 325 -13.99 -9.05 41.89
CA ARG A 325 -14.01 -8.04 42.96
C ARG A 325 -12.62 -7.52 43.31
N ARG A 326 -11.64 -8.43 43.46
CA ARG A 326 -10.26 -8.07 43.80
C ARG A 326 -9.62 -7.24 42.68
N LEU A 327 -9.85 -7.65 41.43
CA LEU A 327 -9.35 -6.97 40.24
C LEU A 327 -9.98 -5.58 40.08
N GLY A 328 -11.30 -5.46 40.25
CA GLY A 328 -11.97 -4.15 40.20
C GLY A 328 -11.45 -3.18 41.26
N ARG A 329 -11.27 -3.62 42.51
CA ARG A 329 -10.66 -2.78 43.57
C ARG A 329 -9.22 -2.38 43.27
N TYR A 330 -8.44 -3.28 42.67
CA TYR A 330 -7.07 -2.98 42.28
C TYR A 330 -7.05 -1.91 41.17
N VAL A 331 -7.91 -2.06 40.16
CA VAL A 331 -8.06 -1.10 39.07
C VAL A 331 -8.55 0.27 39.59
N ASP A 332 -9.54 0.30 40.47
CA ASP A 332 -10.02 1.55 41.09
C ASP A 332 -8.94 2.23 41.94
N ARG A 333 -8.15 1.45 42.69
CA ARG A 333 -7.02 1.99 43.46
C ARG A 333 -5.95 2.55 42.53
N LEU A 334 -5.61 1.81 41.47
CA LEU A 334 -4.64 2.22 40.46
C LEU A 334 -5.05 3.54 39.81
N PHE A 335 -6.32 3.72 39.44
CA PHE A 335 -6.81 4.97 38.84
C PHE A 335 -6.88 6.15 39.82
N ARG A 336 -6.95 5.89 41.13
CA ARG A 336 -6.88 6.94 42.16
C ARG A 336 -5.45 7.37 42.44
N GLU A 337 -4.52 6.43 42.43
CA GLU A 337 -3.09 6.66 42.68
C GLU A 337 -2.40 7.26 41.44
N ASP A 338 -2.77 6.80 40.25
CA ASP A 338 -2.26 7.28 38.97
C ASP A 338 -3.42 7.48 37.96
N PRO A 339 -3.88 8.74 37.76
CA PRO A 339 -4.94 9.03 36.79
C PRO A 339 -4.52 8.74 35.34
N GLU A 340 -3.22 8.73 35.03
CA GLU A 340 -2.69 8.39 33.69
C GLU A 340 -2.67 6.87 33.45
N ALA A 341 -2.78 6.05 34.50
CA ALA A 341 -2.85 4.60 34.36
C ALA A 341 -4.09 4.14 33.58
N LYS A 342 -5.20 4.90 33.65
CA LYS A 342 -6.39 4.65 32.83
C LYS A 342 -6.07 4.78 31.35
N ASP A 343 -5.38 5.84 30.97
CA ASP A 343 -5.02 6.11 29.59
C ASP A 343 -3.95 5.13 29.09
N THR A 344 -3.06 4.70 29.98
CA THR A 344 -2.03 3.69 29.68
C THR A 344 -2.63 2.29 29.50
N LEU A 345 -3.58 1.89 30.36
CA LEU A 345 -4.25 0.57 30.30
C LEU A 345 -5.25 0.46 29.14
N THR A 346 -5.91 1.56 28.80
CA THR A 346 -6.76 1.63 27.60
C THR A 346 -5.95 1.85 26.32
N ALA A 347 -4.67 2.22 26.44
CA ALA A 347 -3.86 2.76 25.34
C ALA A 347 -4.53 3.98 24.67
N SER A 348 -5.35 4.74 25.41
CA SER A 348 -5.99 5.97 24.93
C SER A 348 -4.95 7.07 24.66
N SER A 349 -3.86 7.09 25.44
CA SER A 349 -2.74 8.03 25.23
C SER A 349 -1.90 7.69 23.99
N SER A 350 -1.87 6.42 23.62
CA SER A 350 -1.19 5.91 22.43
C SER A 350 -2.03 6.06 21.15
N THR A 351 -3.34 6.27 21.28
CA THR A 351 -4.24 6.44 20.14
C THR A 351 -4.34 7.93 19.77
N PRO A 352 -3.88 8.31 18.58
CA PRO A 352 -3.84 9.72 18.20
C PRO A 352 -5.27 10.27 18.10
N ARG A 353 -5.55 11.34 18.86
CA ARG A 353 -6.82 12.09 18.73
C ARG A 353 -6.97 12.51 17.27
N SER A 354 -8.13 12.21 16.66
CA SER A 354 -8.39 12.44 15.23
C SER A 354 -8.08 13.86 14.75
N LYS A 355 -8.32 14.88 15.59
CA LYS A 355 -7.97 16.29 15.31
C LYS A 355 -6.46 16.54 15.29
N ASN A 356 -5.70 15.92 16.20
CA ASN A 356 -4.24 16.07 16.26
C ASN A 356 -3.59 15.29 15.11
N LEU A 357 -4.14 14.14 14.73
CA LEU A 357 -3.69 13.39 13.57
C LEU A 357 -3.90 14.20 12.29
N LEU A 358 -5.10 14.74 12.07
CA LEU A 358 -5.38 15.58 10.90
C LEU A 358 -4.44 16.79 10.80
N THR A 359 -4.27 17.53 11.89
CA THR A 359 -3.42 18.74 11.91
C THR A 359 -1.96 18.41 11.68
N SER A 360 -1.41 17.40 12.36
CA SER A 360 -0.02 16.96 12.15
C SER A 360 0.22 16.41 10.74
N THR A 361 -0.74 15.67 10.18
CA THR A 361 -0.70 15.22 8.77
C THR A 361 -0.69 16.41 7.82
N ILE A 362 -1.60 17.38 7.97
CA ILE A 362 -1.68 18.56 7.10
C ILE A 362 -0.40 19.39 7.18
N VAL A 363 0.13 19.63 8.38
CA VAL A 363 1.36 20.41 8.56
C VAL A 363 2.55 19.71 7.92
N ASN A 364 2.73 18.40 8.16
CA ASN A 364 3.82 17.63 7.57
C ASN A 364 3.70 17.56 6.04
N PHE A 365 2.49 17.33 5.54
CA PHE A 365 2.19 17.34 4.11
C PHE A 365 2.52 18.70 3.46
N THR A 366 2.08 19.80 4.07
CA THR A 366 2.33 21.15 3.56
C THR A 366 3.83 21.44 3.52
N TYR A 367 4.55 21.09 4.58
CA TYR A 367 6.01 21.26 4.63
C TYR A 367 6.72 20.47 3.52
N ARG A 368 6.35 19.20 3.32
CA ARG A 368 6.91 18.37 2.25
C ARG A 368 6.61 18.93 0.86
N LEU A 369 5.37 19.37 0.63
CA LEU A 369 4.95 19.95 -0.65
C LEU A 369 5.73 21.23 -0.97
N VAL A 370 5.85 22.14 0.00
CA VAL A 370 6.65 23.38 -0.16
C VAL A 370 8.12 23.04 -0.43
N PHE A 371 8.68 22.09 0.31
CA PHE A 371 10.07 21.67 0.13
C PHE A 371 10.32 21.04 -1.25
N LEU A 372 9.42 20.17 -1.71
CA LEU A 372 9.47 19.56 -3.05
C LEU A 372 9.36 20.62 -4.15
N LEU A 373 8.50 21.63 -3.99
CA LEU A 373 8.38 22.72 -4.94
C LEU A 373 9.64 23.57 -5.03
N ILE A 374 10.26 23.89 -3.90
CA ILE A 374 11.52 24.64 -3.87
C ILE A 374 12.62 23.82 -4.56
N ILE A 375 12.75 22.54 -4.22
CA ILE A 375 13.75 21.65 -4.84
C ILE A 375 13.51 21.51 -6.35
N SER A 376 12.26 21.29 -6.77
CA SER A 376 11.91 21.15 -8.18
C SER A 376 12.22 22.42 -8.96
N PHE A 377 11.90 23.59 -8.41
CA PHE A 377 12.27 24.87 -9.01
C PHE A 377 13.78 25.01 -9.15
N ILE A 378 14.54 24.61 -8.13
CA ILE A 378 16.00 24.64 -8.14
C ILE A 378 16.57 23.76 -9.27
N ILE A 379 16.06 22.55 -9.41
CA ILE A 379 16.53 21.58 -10.42
C ILE A 379 16.24 22.05 -11.84
N ILE A 380 15.05 22.62 -12.07
CA ILE A 380 14.60 23.04 -13.41
C ILE A 380 15.27 24.36 -13.86
N HIS A 381 15.81 25.15 -12.92
CA HIS A 381 16.44 26.45 -13.21
C HIS A 381 17.94 26.46 -12.87
N PRO A 382 18.76 25.59 -13.49
CA PRO A 382 20.17 25.49 -13.15
C PRO A 382 20.92 26.81 -13.41
N LEU A 383 20.62 27.50 -14.51
CA LEU A 383 21.23 28.79 -14.86
C LEU A 383 21.04 29.85 -13.77
N TRP A 384 19.85 29.91 -13.17
CA TRP A 384 19.56 30.88 -12.11
C TRP A 384 20.39 30.61 -10.85
N ILE A 385 20.53 29.34 -10.46
CA ILE A 385 21.33 28.93 -9.30
C ILE A 385 22.82 29.08 -9.55
N LEU A 386 23.31 28.49 -10.63
CA LEU A 386 24.73 28.44 -10.94
C LEU A 386 25.28 29.85 -11.22
N GLY A 387 24.49 30.70 -11.88
CA GLY A 387 24.84 32.08 -12.18
C GLY A 387 24.63 33.06 -11.02
N LYS A 388 23.45 33.09 -10.38
CA LYS A 388 23.15 34.14 -9.38
C LYS A 388 23.52 33.77 -7.95
N ILE A 389 23.36 32.50 -7.56
CA ILE A 389 23.61 32.04 -6.19
C ILE A 389 25.07 31.61 -6.01
N ILE A 390 25.53 30.67 -6.83
CA ILE A 390 26.90 30.12 -6.76
C ILE A 390 27.92 31.06 -7.39
N ARG A 391 27.47 31.95 -8.31
CA ARG A 391 28.31 32.93 -9.01
C ARG A 391 29.46 32.28 -9.77
N LEU A 392 29.15 31.22 -10.52
CA LEU A 392 30.14 30.60 -11.40
C LEU A 392 30.63 31.59 -12.47
N PRO A 393 31.88 31.47 -12.93
CA PRO A 393 32.42 32.34 -13.98
C PRO A 393 31.59 32.29 -15.27
N PRO A 394 31.53 33.40 -16.04
CA PRO A 394 30.82 33.47 -17.32
C PRO A 394 31.18 32.35 -18.29
N ALA A 395 32.46 31.94 -18.29
CA ALA A 395 32.95 30.84 -19.12
C ALA A 395 32.22 29.50 -18.89
N ILE A 396 31.65 29.30 -17.69
CA ILE A 396 30.86 28.11 -17.34
C ILE A 396 29.37 28.40 -17.55
N THR A 397 28.88 29.57 -17.18
CA THR A 397 27.43 29.90 -17.23
C THR A 397 26.92 30.18 -18.65
N GLU A 398 27.77 30.63 -19.56
CA GLU A 398 27.44 30.89 -20.98
C GLU A 398 27.80 29.71 -21.89
N SER A 399 28.29 28.61 -21.31
CA SER A 399 28.60 27.39 -22.06
C SER A 399 27.35 26.78 -22.68
N VAL A 400 27.48 26.16 -23.86
CA VAL A 400 26.41 25.38 -24.49
C VAL A 400 25.90 24.26 -23.57
N VAL A 401 26.79 23.74 -22.71
CA VAL A 401 26.46 22.74 -21.69
C VAL A 401 25.42 23.27 -20.69
N MET A 402 25.34 24.58 -20.46
CA MET A 402 24.34 25.20 -19.57
C MET A 402 22.90 25.09 -20.06
N TYR A 403 22.72 24.88 -21.36
CA TYR A 403 21.42 24.71 -21.99
C TYR A 403 21.07 23.24 -22.21
N SER A 404 21.94 22.34 -21.78
CA SER A 404 21.81 20.91 -22.02
C SER A 404 21.09 20.21 -20.85
N PRO A 405 20.23 19.21 -21.10
CA PRO A 405 19.49 18.49 -20.05
C PRO A 405 20.41 17.80 -19.01
N GLU A 406 21.65 17.52 -19.37
CA GLU A 406 22.65 16.88 -18.53
C GLU A 406 22.93 17.66 -17.25
N ILE A 407 22.82 18.99 -17.28
CA ILE A 407 23.03 19.79 -16.07
C ILE A 407 21.90 19.60 -15.07
N ILE A 408 20.66 19.39 -15.53
CA ILE A 408 19.54 19.02 -14.67
C ILE A 408 19.88 17.71 -13.96
N ILE A 409 20.46 16.74 -14.66
CA ILE A 409 20.89 15.44 -14.10
C ILE A 409 22.03 15.63 -13.09
N ILE A 410 23.03 16.47 -13.39
CA ILE A 410 24.14 16.78 -12.49
C ILE A 410 23.63 17.40 -11.18
N LEU A 411 22.59 18.24 -11.25
CA LEU A 411 21.97 18.87 -10.09
C LEU A 411 21.05 17.90 -9.33
N LEU A 412 20.41 16.96 -10.04
CA LEU A 412 19.57 15.90 -9.47
C LEU A 412 20.38 14.84 -8.69
N LEU A 413 21.55 14.45 -9.19
CA LEU A 413 22.37 13.37 -8.64
C LEU A 413 22.73 13.54 -7.14
N PRO A 414 23.24 14.69 -6.66
CA PRO A 414 23.49 14.86 -5.24
C PRO A 414 22.21 14.77 -4.40
N ILE A 415 21.07 15.22 -4.93
CA ILE A 415 19.78 15.15 -4.24
C ILE A 415 19.29 13.70 -4.12
N THR A 416 19.43 12.89 -5.18
CA THR A 416 19.04 11.48 -5.13
C THR A 416 19.95 10.66 -4.21
N VAL A 417 21.24 11.00 -4.15
CA VAL A 417 22.22 10.35 -3.26
C VAL A 417 22.05 10.75 -1.79
N ILE A 418 21.47 11.92 -1.49
CA ILE A 418 21.18 12.33 -0.10
C ILE A 418 20.26 11.33 0.61
N PHE A 419 19.25 10.77 -0.06
CA PHE A 419 18.31 9.82 0.57
C PHE A 419 18.99 8.53 1.09
N PRO A 420 19.77 7.77 0.29
CA PRO A 420 20.47 6.60 0.80
C PRO A 420 21.52 6.97 1.85
N VAL A 421 22.18 8.13 1.74
CA VAL A 421 23.14 8.59 2.75
C VAL A 421 22.45 8.88 4.08
N ILE A 422 21.34 9.63 4.08
CA ILE A 422 20.53 9.87 5.30
C ILE A 422 20.03 8.55 5.89
N SER A 423 19.57 7.62 5.03
CA SER A 423 19.12 6.29 5.47
C SER A 423 20.24 5.52 6.17
N GLN A 424 21.46 5.53 5.62
CA GLN A 424 22.63 4.93 6.26
C GLN A 424 22.97 5.61 7.58
N ILE A 425 22.93 6.94 7.66
CA ILE A 425 23.18 7.69 8.89
C ILE A 425 22.15 7.32 9.96
N ILE A 426 20.85 7.27 9.63
CA ILE A 426 19.79 6.88 10.56
C ILE A 426 20.00 5.44 11.03
N SER A 427 20.31 4.52 10.13
CA SER A 427 20.61 3.12 10.45
C SER A 427 21.80 3.01 11.42
N PHE A 428 22.87 3.75 11.14
CA PHE A 428 24.06 3.81 11.99
C PHE A 428 23.76 4.36 13.39
N VAL A 429 23.02 5.48 13.48
CA VAL A 429 22.60 6.07 14.76
C VAL A 429 21.71 5.11 15.53
N LYS A 430 20.75 4.45 14.87
CA LYS A 430 19.86 3.48 15.50
C LYS A 430 20.62 2.27 16.03
N HIS A 431 21.53 1.72 15.24
CA HIS A 431 22.39 0.60 15.65
C HIS A 431 23.25 0.98 16.87
N ARG A 432 23.86 2.18 16.85
CA ARG A 432 24.62 2.70 17.98
C ARG A 432 23.75 2.88 19.22
N SER A 433 22.55 3.43 19.09
CA SER A 433 21.62 3.61 20.21
C SER A 433 21.18 2.27 20.83
N LEU A 434 20.99 1.25 19.99
CA LEU A 434 20.63 -0.10 20.42
C LEU A 434 21.78 -0.75 21.20
N ILE A 435 23.01 -0.64 20.70
CA ILE A 435 24.21 -1.13 21.40
C ILE A 435 24.34 -0.46 22.78
N ILE A 436 24.14 0.86 22.86
CA ILE A 436 24.21 1.59 24.13
C ILE A 436 23.14 1.08 25.11
N ARG A 437 21.90 0.83 24.66
CA ARG A 437 20.84 0.26 25.50
C ARG A 437 21.17 -1.15 25.98
N LEU A 438 21.68 -2.02 25.11
CA LEU A 438 22.09 -3.37 25.48
C LEU A 438 23.25 -3.37 26.49
N GLN A 439 24.19 -2.42 26.37
CA GLN A 439 25.25 -2.22 27.37
C GLN A 439 24.70 -1.73 28.71
N GLN A 440 23.69 -0.86 28.70
CA GLN A 440 23.01 -0.41 29.92
C GLN A 440 22.23 -1.55 30.58
N GLU A 441 21.49 -2.35 29.82
CA GLU A 441 20.80 -3.54 30.34
C GLU A 441 21.78 -4.59 30.87
N GLY A 442 22.91 -4.80 30.21
CA GLY A 442 24.00 -5.66 30.67
C GLY A 442 24.56 -5.19 32.02
N ARG A 443 24.87 -3.89 32.15
CA ARG A 443 25.32 -3.30 33.42
C ARG A 443 24.26 -3.38 34.52
N ILE A 444 22.99 -3.21 34.19
CA ILE A 444 21.89 -3.35 35.16
C ILE A 444 21.80 -4.80 35.65
N LYS A 445 21.98 -5.79 34.76
CA LYS A 445 22.04 -7.20 35.15
C LYS A 445 23.24 -7.51 36.03
N GLU A 446 24.42 -6.99 35.69
CA GLU A 446 25.63 -7.13 36.51
C GLU A 446 25.45 -6.51 37.91
N LEU A 447 24.85 -5.32 37.99
CA LEU A 447 24.52 -4.67 39.26
C LEU A 447 23.47 -5.47 40.06
N LEU A 448 22.44 -6.02 39.41
CA LEU A 448 21.46 -6.87 40.09
C LEU A 448 22.07 -8.18 40.60
N THR A 449 22.99 -8.79 39.86
CA THR A 449 23.74 -9.96 40.34
C THR A 449 24.70 -9.60 41.47
N SER A 450 25.41 -8.47 41.38
CA SER A 450 26.31 -8.05 42.46
C SER A 450 25.52 -7.71 43.73
N VAL A 451 24.40 -6.99 43.61
CA VAL A 451 23.52 -6.68 44.76
C VAL A 451 22.88 -7.95 45.32
N GLY A 452 22.49 -8.91 44.47
CA GLY A 452 22.05 -10.23 44.91
C GLY A 452 23.12 -10.99 45.71
N ASP A 453 24.39 -10.89 45.32
CA ASP A 453 25.51 -11.49 46.05
C ASP A 453 25.82 -10.75 47.37
N TYR A 454 25.64 -9.42 47.43
CA TYR A 454 25.74 -8.67 48.69
C TYR A 454 24.63 -9.06 49.68
N VAL A 455 23.39 -9.23 49.22
CA VAL A 455 22.28 -9.68 50.09
C VAL A 455 22.51 -11.11 50.58
N LYS A 456 23.05 -11.99 49.72
CA LYS A 456 23.39 -13.37 50.11
C LYS A 456 24.51 -13.44 51.14
N LYS A 457 25.55 -12.62 51.02
CA LYS A 457 26.63 -12.56 52.02
C LYS A 457 26.12 -12.09 53.39
N VAL A 458 25.26 -11.08 53.42
CA VAL A 458 24.66 -10.60 54.67
C VAL A 458 23.77 -11.67 55.32
N GLU A 459 23.00 -12.43 54.54
CA GLU A 459 22.19 -13.54 55.09
C GLU A 459 23.04 -14.72 55.62
N VAL A 460 24.24 -14.94 55.08
CA VAL A 460 25.16 -16.00 55.56
C VAL A 460 25.87 -15.55 56.84
N GLU A 461 26.39 -14.32 56.88
CA GLU A 461 27.01 -13.76 58.09
C GLU A 461 26.02 -13.71 59.27
N VAL A 462 24.76 -13.34 59.03
CA VAL A 462 23.72 -13.33 60.09
C VAL A 462 23.35 -14.74 60.56
N LYS A 463 23.52 -15.77 59.73
CA LYS A 463 23.28 -17.17 60.15
C LYS A 463 24.44 -17.73 60.97
N GLU A 464 25.67 -17.47 60.56
CA GLU A 464 26.86 -17.89 61.31
C GLU A 464 26.92 -17.23 62.69
N GLU A 465 26.59 -15.93 62.78
CA GLU A 465 26.56 -15.21 64.06
C GLU A 465 25.45 -15.73 65.00
N ASN A 466 24.31 -16.19 64.46
CA ASN A 466 23.24 -16.79 65.25
C ASN A 466 23.54 -18.24 65.66
N GLU A 467 24.31 -19.00 64.86
CA GLU A 467 24.75 -20.35 65.20
C GLU A 467 25.87 -20.33 66.26
N GLU A 468 26.82 -19.40 66.19
CA GLU A 468 27.85 -19.21 67.23
C GLU A 468 27.24 -18.78 68.57
N VAL A 469 26.23 -17.92 68.56
CA VAL A 469 25.50 -17.52 69.78
C VAL A 469 24.66 -18.68 70.34
N ALA A 470 24.13 -19.56 69.49
CA ALA A 470 23.38 -20.74 69.93
C ALA A 470 24.30 -21.83 70.54
N GLU A 471 25.49 -22.05 69.97
CA GLU A 471 26.48 -22.99 70.54
C GLU A 471 27.05 -22.48 71.86
N ALA A 472 27.36 -21.17 71.98
CA ALA A 472 27.87 -20.60 73.23
C ALA A 472 26.84 -20.66 74.39
N VAL A 473 25.54 -20.64 74.09
CA VAL A 473 24.48 -20.80 75.09
C VAL A 473 24.26 -22.28 75.46
N ALA A 474 24.54 -23.21 74.56
CA ALA A 474 24.43 -24.65 74.83
C ALA A 474 25.59 -25.21 75.67
N GLU A 475 26.79 -24.63 75.57
CA GLU A 475 27.93 -24.98 76.43
C GLU A 475 27.83 -24.39 77.85
N ALA A 476 26.98 -23.37 78.06
CA ALA A 476 26.81 -22.70 79.35
C ALA A 476 25.64 -23.24 80.20
N ALA A 477 24.84 -24.18 79.69
CA ALA A 477 23.71 -24.83 80.36
C ALA A 477 24.02 -26.29 80.68
#